data_AF-A0A720INC2-F1
#
_entry.id   AF-A0A720INC2-F1
#
_cell.length_a   1.000
_cell.length_b   1.000
_cell.length_c   1.000
_cell.angle_alpha   90.00
_cell.angle_beta   90.00
_cell.angle_gamma   90.00
#
_symmetry.space_group_name_H-M   'P 1'
#
loop_
_entity.id
_entity.type
_entity.pdbx_description
1 polymer ?
#
loop_
_entity_poly.entity_id
_entity_poly.type
_entity_poly.pdbx_seq_one_letter_code
_entity_poly.pdbx_strand_id
1 'polypeptide(L)'
;MLFDQNDWKLSVTDIDLYANTCKLDGQPYPLSLAIKTLIPGYLSGLPSTSRESMELLEALTEAGVTISNFFSNDHLTAYQRRQMNKRVEAERIAKELASQKERTREMFMTEDEWQKELQRREQVKAERRTYGENLRSATHSAGRSRAAIVADLESGANWMDAL
;
A
#
# COMPACT_ATOMS: atom_id res chain seq x y z
N MET A 1 32.78 -20.30 -29.41
CA MET A 1 31.98 -20.99 -28.37
C MET A 1 30.55 -20.99 -28.86
N LEU A 2 29.99 -22.17 -29.15
CA LEU A 2 28.72 -22.36 -29.87
C LEU A 2 27.57 -22.68 -28.91
N PHE A 3 27.52 -22.00 -27.78
CA PHE A 3 26.40 -22.05 -26.83
C PHE A 3 26.31 -20.66 -26.20
N ASP A 4 25.37 -19.85 -26.69
CA ASP A 4 25.02 -18.59 -26.04
C ASP A 4 24.56 -18.91 -24.62
N GLN A 5 25.21 -18.29 -23.65
CA GLN A 5 24.93 -18.51 -22.24
C GLN A 5 23.60 -17.84 -21.88
N ASN A 6 22.60 -18.65 -21.50
CA ASN A 6 21.53 -18.28 -20.57
C ASN A 6 20.45 -17.28 -21.00
N ASP A 7 19.91 -17.38 -22.21
CA ASP A 7 18.64 -16.70 -22.56
C ASP A 7 17.41 -17.63 -22.57
N TRP A 8 17.49 -18.79 -21.92
CA TRP A 8 16.34 -19.69 -21.69
C TRP A 8 15.44 -19.15 -20.56
N LYS A 9 14.98 -17.90 -20.69
CA LYS A 9 13.99 -17.32 -19.79
C LYS A 9 12.61 -17.72 -20.26
N LEU A 10 11.93 -18.54 -19.45
CA LEU A 10 10.56 -18.94 -19.72
C LEU A 10 9.66 -17.70 -19.67
N SER A 11 9.20 -17.25 -20.82
CA SER A 11 8.32 -16.10 -20.96
C SER A 11 6.86 -16.58 -20.99
N VAL A 12 6.09 -16.18 -19.98
CA VAL A 12 4.65 -16.48 -19.93
C VAL A 12 3.89 -15.27 -20.44
N THR A 13 3.18 -15.44 -21.54
CA THR A 13 2.40 -14.38 -22.21
C THR A 13 1.01 -14.90 -22.58
N ASP A 14 0.09 -13.98 -22.91
CA ASP A 14 -1.25 -14.31 -23.39
C ASP A 14 -1.99 -15.33 -22.51
N ILE A 15 -1.98 -15.11 -21.19
CA ILE A 15 -2.69 -15.96 -20.23
C ILE A 15 -4.19 -15.64 -20.31
N ASP A 16 -4.98 -16.61 -20.77
CA ASP A 16 -6.44 -16.56 -20.77
C ASP A 16 -6.98 -17.61 -19.81
N LEU A 17 -7.55 -17.13 -18.69
CA LEU A 17 -8.18 -17.97 -17.66
C LEU A 17 -9.47 -18.63 -18.16
N TYR A 18 -10.21 -17.99 -19.07
CA TYR A 18 -11.49 -18.49 -19.58
C TYR A 18 -11.27 -19.57 -20.65
N ALA A 19 -10.34 -19.32 -21.58
CA ALA A 19 -9.97 -20.30 -22.59
C ALA A 19 -9.03 -21.39 -22.04
N ASN A 20 -8.49 -21.22 -20.83
CA ASN A 20 -7.50 -22.12 -20.22
C ASN A 20 -6.28 -22.30 -21.14
N THR A 21 -5.78 -21.20 -21.70
CA THR A 21 -4.62 -21.17 -22.61
C THR A 21 -3.57 -20.19 -22.13
N CYS A 22 -2.31 -20.48 -22.42
CA CYS A 22 -1.20 -19.53 -22.27
C CYS A 22 -0.18 -19.75 -23.38
N LYS A 23 0.67 -18.75 -23.63
CA LYS A 23 1.86 -18.94 -24.45
C LYS A 23 3.10 -19.00 -23.57
N LEU A 24 3.88 -20.06 -23.75
CA LEU A 24 5.21 -20.20 -23.19
C LEU A 24 6.21 -20.06 -24.35
N ASP A 25 7.06 -19.04 -24.31
CA ASP A 25 8.05 -18.76 -25.35
C ASP A 25 7.44 -18.67 -26.76
N GLY A 26 6.25 -18.07 -26.84
CA GLY A 26 5.48 -17.90 -28.07
C GLY A 26 4.70 -19.14 -28.53
N GLN A 27 4.89 -20.30 -27.90
CA GLN A 27 4.16 -21.53 -28.22
C GLN A 27 2.91 -21.67 -27.35
N PRO A 28 1.75 -22.03 -27.93
CA PRO A 28 0.51 -22.17 -27.18
C PRO A 28 0.48 -23.48 -26.38
N TYR A 29 0.12 -23.38 -25.10
CA TYR A 29 -0.09 -24.51 -24.21
C TYR A 29 -1.41 -24.36 -23.45
N PRO A 30 -2.04 -25.48 -23.04
CA PRO A 30 -3.10 -25.43 -22.05
C PRO A 30 -2.55 -24.86 -20.74
N LEU A 31 -3.24 -23.85 -20.20
CA LEU A 31 -2.83 -23.16 -18.98
C LEU A 31 -2.71 -24.14 -17.80
N SER A 32 -3.64 -25.09 -17.70
CA SER A 32 -3.58 -26.15 -16.69
C SER A 32 -2.33 -27.02 -16.78
N LEU A 33 -1.83 -27.31 -17.99
CA LEU A 33 -0.59 -28.07 -18.19
C LEU A 33 0.61 -27.19 -17.79
N ALA A 34 0.64 -25.95 -18.27
CA ALA A 34 1.71 -25.01 -17.98
C ALA A 34 1.91 -24.80 -16.47
N ILE A 35 0.84 -24.48 -15.75
CA ILE A 35 0.91 -24.17 -14.31
C ILE A 35 1.22 -25.41 -13.47
N LYS A 36 0.70 -26.59 -13.84
CA LYS A 36 0.87 -27.80 -13.01
C LYS A 36 2.19 -28.53 -13.22
N THR A 37 2.79 -28.43 -14.41
CA THR A 37 3.96 -29.24 -14.75
C THR A 37 5.12 -28.42 -15.31
N LEU A 38 4.89 -27.66 -16.39
CA LEU A 38 5.99 -27.01 -17.12
C LEU A 38 6.66 -25.91 -16.29
N ILE A 39 5.85 -25.02 -15.72
CA ILE A 39 6.35 -23.89 -14.93
C ILE A 39 6.98 -24.36 -13.61
N PRO A 40 6.34 -25.24 -12.80
CA PRO A 40 6.99 -25.78 -11.61
C PRO A 40 8.29 -26.55 -11.94
N GLY A 41 8.31 -27.30 -13.05
CA GLY A 41 9.51 -27.98 -13.53
C GLY A 41 10.64 -27.00 -13.82
N TYR A 42 10.34 -25.89 -14.51
CA TYR A 42 11.31 -24.81 -14.76
C TYR A 42 11.82 -24.18 -13.46
N LEU A 43 10.91 -23.81 -12.54
CA LEU A 43 11.27 -23.18 -11.27
C LEU A 43 12.07 -24.09 -10.35
N SER A 44 11.87 -25.41 -10.42
CA SER A 44 12.64 -26.37 -9.62
C SER A 44 14.14 -26.35 -9.91
N GLY A 45 14.53 -25.91 -11.11
CA GLY A 45 15.93 -25.73 -11.50
C GLY A 45 16.54 -24.39 -11.05
N LEU A 46 15.72 -23.48 -10.49
CA LEU A 46 16.13 -22.14 -10.10
C LEU A 46 16.06 -21.96 -8.58
N PRO A 47 16.96 -21.13 -8.00
CA PRO A 47 16.81 -20.70 -6.62
C PRO A 47 15.48 -19.99 -6.40
N SER A 48 14.82 -20.27 -5.28
CA SER A 48 13.54 -19.65 -4.96
C SER A 48 13.58 -18.14 -4.83
N THR A 49 14.76 -17.56 -4.62
CA THR A 49 15.01 -16.11 -4.52
C THR A 49 15.49 -15.48 -5.84
N SER A 50 15.61 -16.28 -6.91
CA SER A 50 16.09 -15.77 -8.20
C SER A 50 15.12 -14.75 -8.78
N ARG A 51 15.67 -13.79 -9.53
CA ARG A 51 14.88 -12.73 -10.16
C ARG A 51 13.86 -13.31 -11.14
N GLU A 52 14.30 -14.30 -11.92
CA GLU A 52 13.53 -14.98 -12.95
C GLU A 52 12.31 -15.67 -12.35
N SER A 53 12.50 -16.40 -11.23
CA SER A 53 11.41 -17.05 -10.51
C SER A 53 10.36 -16.04 -10.05
N MET A 54 10.82 -14.89 -9.56
CA MET A 54 9.94 -13.84 -9.04
C MET A 54 9.16 -13.11 -10.13
N GLU A 55 9.79 -12.82 -11.25
CA GLU A 55 9.15 -12.18 -12.41
C GLU A 55 8.08 -13.11 -12.99
N LEU A 56 8.35 -14.41 -13.05
CA LEU A 56 7.38 -15.39 -13.54
C LEU A 56 6.16 -15.52 -12.60
N LEU A 57 6.40 -15.64 -11.29
CA LEU A 57 5.32 -15.69 -10.31
C LEU A 57 4.49 -14.40 -10.33
N GLU A 58 5.13 -13.25 -10.53
CA GLU A 58 4.47 -11.96 -10.68
C GLU A 58 3.55 -11.93 -11.90
N ALA A 59 4.04 -12.35 -13.08
CA ALA A 59 3.22 -12.43 -14.29
C ALA A 59 2.00 -13.35 -14.12
N LEU A 60 2.16 -14.50 -13.45
CA LEU A 60 1.05 -15.40 -13.14
C LEU A 60 0.02 -14.74 -12.20
N THR A 61 0.48 -14.06 -11.15
CA THR A 61 -0.43 -13.38 -10.22
C THR A 61 -1.15 -12.20 -10.85
N GLU A 62 -0.48 -11.43 -11.71
CA GLU A 62 -1.08 -10.31 -12.45
C GLU A 62 -2.16 -10.80 -13.42
N ALA A 63 -1.96 -11.98 -14.01
CA ALA A 63 -2.97 -12.66 -14.83
C ALA A 63 -4.10 -13.30 -14.01
N GLY A 64 -4.08 -13.23 -12.68
CA GLY A 64 -5.13 -13.75 -11.79
C GLY A 64 -4.99 -15.23 -11.42
N VAL A 65 -3.83 -15.85 -11.66
CA VAL A 65 -3.57 -17.24 -11.26
C VAL A 65 -3.29 -17.34 -9.75
N THR A 66 -4.00 -18.23 -9.07
CA THR A 66 -3.77 -18.52 -7.64
C THR A 66 -2.52 -19.39 -7.43
N ILE A 67 -1.35 -18.75 -7.31
CA ILE A 67 -0.05 -19.43 -7.19
C ILE A 67 0.11 -20.32 -5.95
N SER A 68 -0.68 -20.10 -4.88
CA SER A 68 -0.61 -20.89 -3.63
C SER A 68 -0.89 -22.37 -3.82
N ASN A 69 -1.63 -22.73 -4.86
CA ASN A 69 -2.07 -24.11 -5.10
C ASN A 69 -1.04 -24.95 -5.88
N PHE A 70 -0.06 -24.30 -6.51
CA PHE A 70 0.78 -24.93 -7.53
C PHE A 70 2.28 -24.87 -7.22
N PHE A 71 2.73 -23.92 -6.39
CA PHE A 71 4.14 -23.67 -6.13
C PHE A 71 4.52 -24.00 -4.68
N SER A 72 5.81 -24.28 -4.46
CA SER A 72 6.34 -24.62 -3.13
C SER A 72 6.29 -23.43 -2.16
N ASN A 73 6.25 -23.74 -0.87
CA ASN A 73 6.18 -22.72 0.18
C ASN A 73 7.38 -21.76 0.16
N ASP A 74 8.56 -22.24 -0.25
CA ASP A 74 9.76 -21.42 -0.35
C ASP A 74 9.61 -20.34 -1.42
N HIS A 75 9.09 -20.68 -2.60
CA HIS A 75 8.79 -19.72 -3.67
C HIS A 75 7.74 -18.70 -3.22
N LEU A 76 6.69 -19.16 -2.54
CA LEU A 76 5.63 -18.28 -2.04
C LEU A 76 6.15 -17.29 -0.99
N THR A 77 6.96 -17.77 -0.04
CA THR A 77 7.54 -16.92 1.02
C THR A 77 8.50 -15.89 0.43
N ALA A 78 9.35 -16.30 -0.51
CA ALA A 78 10.29 -15.39 -1.17
C ALA A 78 9.55 -14.34 -2.03
N TYR A 79 8.46 -14.73 -2.71
CA TYR A 79 7.60 -13.83 -3.46
C TYR A 79 6.90 -12.81 -2.55
N GLN A 80 6.30 -13.24 -1.44
CA GLN A 80 5.66 -12.34 -0.47
C GLN A 80 6.63 -11.29 0.09
N ARG A 81 7.85 -11.71 0.45
CA ARG A 81 8.90 -10.78 0.91
C ARG A 81 9.25 -9.74 -0.15
N ARG A 82 9.38 -10.14 -1.42
CA ARG A 82 9.63 -9.22 -2.54
C ARG A 82 8.49 -8.22 -2.72
N GLN A 83 7.24 -8.67 -2.67
CA GLN A 83 6.07 -7.80 -2.79
C GLN A 83 5.99 -6.78 -1.65
N MET A 84 6.30 -7.20 -0.42
CA MET A 84 6.39 -6.29 0.71
C MET A 84 7.51 -5.24 0.51
N ASN A 85 8.70 -5.68 0.09
CA ASN A 85 9.82 -4.77 -0.15
C ASN A 85 9.52 -3.75 -1.26
N LYS A 86 8.89 -4.17 -2.36
CA LYS A 86 8.45 -3.26 -3.44
C LYS A 86 7.50 -2.17 -2.92
N ARG A 87 6.56 -2.52 -2.04
CA ARG A 87 5.64 -1.55 -1.43
C ARG A 87 6.37 -0.56 -0.53
N VAL A 88 7.28 -1.06 0.31
CA VAL A 88 8.08 -0.21 1.21
C VAL A 88 8.97 0.76 0.40
N GLU A 89 9.60 0.28 -0.68
CA GLU A 89 10.39 1.11 -1.57
C GLU A 89 9.53 2.16 -2.28
N ALA A 90 8.37 1.78 -2.80
CA ALA A 90 7.42 2.71 -3.43
C ALA A 90 6.94 3.79 -2.45
N GLU A 91 6.67 3.44 -1.19
CA GLU A 91 6.32 4.40 -0.14
C GLU A 91 7.48 5.36 0.16
N ARG A 92 8.71 4.87 0.20
CA ARG A 92 9.90 5.72 0.37
C ARG A 92 10.04 6.72 -0.77
N ILE A 93 9.94 6.24 -2.01
CA ILE A 93 10.03 7.07 -3.20
C ILE A 93 8.90 8.11 -3.22
N ALA A 94 7.68 7.73 -2.86
CA ALA A 94 6.54 8.65 -2.77
C ALA A 94 6.75 9.75 -1.71
N LYS A 95 7.31 9.41 -0.54
CA LYS A 95 7.66 10.38 0.51
C LYS A 95 8.76 11.34 0.04
N GLU A 96 9.79 10.82 -0.62
CA GLU A 96 10.87 11.64 -1.19
C GLU A 96 10.34 12.59 -2.27
N LEU A 97 9.49 12.12 -3.18
CA LEU A 97 8.83 12.93 -4.20
C LEU A 97 7.90 14.00 -3.60
N ALA A 98 7.12 13.65 -2.56
CA ALA A 98 6.27 14.62 -1.87
C ALA A 98 7.11 15.74 -1.22
N SER A 99 8.21 15.38 -0.54
CA SER A 99 9.14 16.35 0.03
C SER A 99 9.82 17.22 -1.02
N GLN A 100 10.19 16.65 -2.19
CA GLN A 100 10.73 17.43 -3.30
C GLN A 100 9.69 18.37 -3.89
N LYS A 101 8.44 17.92 -4.03
CA LYS A 101 7.33 18.74 -4.51
C LYS A 101 7.00 19.89 -3.56
N GLU A 102 7.10 19.65 -2.25
CA GLU A 102 6.92 20.70 -1.24
C GLU A 102 8.06 21.74 -1.31
N ARG A 103 9.32 21.29 -1.35
CA ARG A 103 10.48 22.18 -1.49
C ARG A 103 10.44 23.00 -2.78
N THR A 104 10.07 22.38 -3.90
CA THR A 104 9.94 23.10 -5.17
C THR A 104 8.78 24.09 -5.12
N ARG A 105 7.65 23.74 -4.52
CA ARG A 105 6.56 24.68 -4.28
C ARG A 105 7.05 25.87 -3.47
N GLU A 106 7.73 25.67 -2.34
CA GLU A 106 8.27 26.77 -1.53
C GLU A 106 9.25 27.66 -2.30
N MET A 107 10.08 27.09 -3.18
CA MET A 107 11.01 27.87 -4.02
C MET A 107 10.34 28.67 -5.15
N PHE A 108 9.16 28.23 -5.63
CA PHE A 108 8.44 28.88 -6.73
C PHE A 108 7.21 29.69 -6.28
N MET A 109 6.89 29.71 -4.98
CA MET A 109 5.83 30.57 -4.46
C MET A 109 6.26 32.03 -4.57
N THR A 110 5.40 32.85 -5.17
CA THR A 110 5.62 34.31 -5.22
C THR A 110 5.21 34.96 -3.89
N GLU A 111 5.78 36.12 -3.56
CA GLU A 111 5.51 36.84 -2.30
C GLU A 111 4.00 37.07 -2.06
N ASP A 112 3.24 37.36 -3.11
CA ASP A 112 1.78 37.53 -3.03
C ASP A 112 1.02 36.24 -2.64
N GLU A 113 1.52 35.09 -3.07
CA GLU A 113 0.95 33.78 -2.70
C GLU A 113 1.32 33.42 -1.26
N TRP A 114 2.51 33.82 -0.81
CA TRP A 114 2.93 33.67 0.59
C TRP A 114 2.05 34.47 1.55
N GLN A 115 1.72 35.73 1.21
CA GLN A 115 0.84 36.57 2.02
C GLN A 115 -0.58 36.00 2.13
N LYS A 116 -1.14 35.45 1.05
CA LYS A 116 -2.43 34.75 1.07
C LYS A 116 -2.42 33.49 1.93
N GLU A 117 -1.33 32.72 1.88
CA GLU A 117 -1.15 31.53 2.72
C GLU A 117 -1.04 31.90 4.21
N LEU A 118 -0.36 33.02 4.53
CA LEU A 118 -0.28 33.58 5.89
C LEU A 118 -1.66 34.00 6.41
N GLN A 119 -2.43 34.75 5.62
CA GLN A 119 -3.79 35.14 5.97
C GLN A 119 -4.70 33.92 6.20
N ARG A 120 -4.56 32.88 5.37
CA ARG A 120 -5.29 31.62 5.54
C ARG A 120 -4.91 30.89 6.84
N ARG A 121 -3.63 30.85 7.18
CA ARG A 121 -3.14 30.25 8.44
C ARG A 121 -3.64 31.03 9.66
N GLU A 122 -3.68 32.36 9.58
CA GLU A 122 -4.23 33.21 10.64
C GLU A 122 -5.74 33.00 10.81
N GLN A 123 -6.50 32.88 9.71
CA GLN A 123 -7.93 32.56 9.74
C GLN A 123 -8.18 31.20 10.40
N VAL A 124 -7.46 30.15 10.00
CA VAL A 124 -7.59 28.82 10.62
C VAL A 124 -7.21 28.84 12.11
N LYS A 125 -6.21 29.63 12.49
CA LYS A 125 -5.82 29.80 13.90
C LYS A 125 -6.89 30.57 14.69
N ALA A 126 -7.49 31.58 14.08
CA ALA A 126 -8.60 32.33 14.66
C ALA A 126 -9.86 31.45 14.80
N GLU A 127 -10.19 30.63 13.81
CA GLU A 127 -11.28 29.64 13.87
C GLU A 127 -11.06 28.61 15.00
N ARG A 128 -9.83 28.11 15.18
CA ARG A 128 -9.52 27.21 16.30
C ARG A 128 -9.64 27.89 17.65
N ARG A 129 -9.24 29.16 17.76
CA ARG A 129 -9.36 29.96 18.99
C ARG A 129 -10.82 30.23 19.32
N THR A 130 -11.61 30.68 18.35
CA THR A 130 -13.05 30.93 18.50
C THR A 130 -13.82 29.64 18.81
N TYR A 131 -13.50 28.53 18.16
CA TYR A 131 -14.07 27.22 18.52
C TYR A 131 -13.74 26.82 19.97
N GLY A 132 -12.49 27.00 20.41
CA GLY A 132 -12.09 26.76 21.80
C GLY A 132 -12.68 27.74 22.82
N GLU A 133 -13.00 28.97 22.42
CA GLU A 133 -13.71 29.96 23.25
C GLU A 133 -15.21 29.69 23.30
N ASN A 134 -15.82 29.23 22.21
CA ASN A 134 -17.21 28.76 22.16
C ASN A 134 -17.41 27.55 23.07
N LEU A 135 -16.48 26.59 23.08
CA LEU A 135 -16.52 25.47 24.02
C LEU A 135 -16.40 25.94 25.48
N ARG A 136 -15.50 26.89 25.78
CA ARG A 136 -15.31 27.43 27.14
C ARG A 136 -16.50 28.26 27.62
N SER A 137 -17.09 29.08 26.75
CA SER A 137 -18.29 29.87 27.07
C SER A 137 -19.54 29.02 27.20
N ALA A 138 -19.73 28.00 26.35
CA ALA A 138 -20.81 27.02 26.51
C ALA A 138 -20.73 26.31 27.87
N THR A 139 -19.51 25.92 28.28
CA THR A 139 -19.27 25.29 29.59
C THR A 139 -19.56 26.24 30.76
N HIS A 140 -19.25 27.53 30.63
CA HIS A 140 -19.56 28.55 31.63
C HIS A 140 -21.06 28.91 31.70
N SER A 141 -21.77 28.92 30.56
CA SER A 141 -23.20 29.23 30.48
C SER A 141 -24.12 28.13 31.01
N ALA A 142 -23.62 26.90 31.11
CA ALA A 142 -24.34 25.76 31.70
C ALA A 142 -24.41 25.80 33.24
N GLY A 143 -23.88 26.85 33.90
CA GLY A 143 -24.13 27.16 35.31
C GLY A 143 -23.63 26.13 36.34
N ARG A 144 -22.91 25.08 35.91
CA ARG A 144 -22.38 24.05 36.80
C ARG A 144 -20.88 24.30 37.06
N SER A 145 -20.54 24.63 38.30
CA SER A 145 -19.15 24.74 38.77
C SER A 145 -18.36 23.46 38.45
N ARG A 146 -17.05 23.56 38.13
CA ARG A 146 -16.19 22.38 37.87
C ARG A 146 -16.29 21.32 38.98
N ALA A 147 -16.45 21.75 40.23
CA ALA A 147 -16.67 20.86 41.38
C ALA A 147 -18.00 20.09 41.30
N ALA A 148 -19.06 20.68 40.75
CA ALA A 148 -20.35 20.00 40.56
C ALA A 148 -20.29 18.96 39.42
N ILE A 149 -19.52 19.22 38.37
CA ILE A 149 -19.33 18.27 37.26
C ILE A 149 -18.48 17.07 37.71
N VAL A 150 -17.42 17.31 38.50
CA VAL A 150 -16.60 16.23 39.05
C VAL A 150 -17.35 15.43 40.10
N ALA A 151 -18.16 16.08 40.95
CA ALA A 151 -19.01 15.38 41.92
C ALA A 151 -20.09 14.51 41.25
N ASP A 152 -20.66 14.94 40.11
CA ASP A 152 -21.62 14.13 39.31
C ASP A 152 -20.91 12.96 38.59
N LEU A 153 -19.61 13.09 38.29
CA LEU A 153 -18.79 12.03 37.70
C LEU A 153 -18.34 10.99 38.75
N GLU A 154 -18.10 11.42 39.99
CA GLU A 154 -17.75 10.54 41.12
C GLU A 154 -18.98 9.90 41.78
N SER A 155 -20.16 10.55 41.73
CA SER A 155 -21.40 10.01 42.29
C SER A 155 -22.20 9.13 41.31
N GLY A 156 -21.54 8.11 40.77
CA GLY A 156 -22.16 6.81 40.52
C GLY A 156 -23.35 6.74 39.55
N ALA A 157 -23.11 6.91 38.26
CA ALA A 157 -23.88 6.21 37.24
C ALA A 157 -22.97 5.86 36.05
N ASN A 158 -22.43 4.64 36.09
CA ASN A 158 -21.65 4.07 35.00
C ASN A 158 -22.60 3.85 33.81
N TRP A 159 -22.55 4.73 32.82
CA TRP A 159 -23.42 4.68 31.62
C TRP A 159 -23.23 3.42 30.75
N MET A 160 -22.24 2.57 31.07
CA MET A 160 -22.03 1.26 30.45
C MET A 160 -22.86 0.12 31.05
N ASP A 161 -23.56 0.32 32.19
CA ASP A 161 -24.43 -0.70 32.79
C ASP A 161 -25.89 -0.65 32.27
N ALA A 162 -26.16 0.15 31.22
CA ALA A 162 -27.48 0.36 30.64
C ALA A 162 -27.61 -0.08 29.16
N LEU A 163 -26.79 -1.04 28.73
CA LEU A 163 -26.88 -1.70 27.41
C LEU A 163 -27.06 -3.21 27.54
#